data_AF-A0A2K8XL54-F1
#
_entry.id   AF-A0A2K8XL54-F1
#
_cell.length_a   1.000
_cell.length_b   1.000
_cell.length_c   1.000
_cell.angle_alpha   90.00
_cell.angle_beta   90.00
_cell.angle_gamma   90.00
#
_symmetry.space_group_name_H-M   'P 1'
#
loop_
_entity.id
_entity.type
_entity.pdbx_description
1 polymer ?
#
loop_
_entity_poly.entity_id
_entity_poly.type
_entity_poly.pdbx_seq_one_letter_code
_entity_poly.pdbx_strand_id
1 'polypeptide(L)'
;MHNGATGGYCAMSAIDKASKRGVIVLTNSNENVDAIAIKLMIPSYPLKPIKPSIAKVLAKEIKVNGIIKAITFYKEAKTKQANDYNFEVEELNTLGYQFFAEDKKDIALEIFKLNVAEFPEASNPYDSLAEAYLENGEQELAIQNYKKSLELNPANDNARDVLKSLKVNIKEVTVSKEMLESYTGKYQLAPTFAITITTKDGRLFLQATAQPQFEIFPSDYNTFFLKVVEARVEFNTNSKGKVDSMTLFQNGQVLPGKRVE
;
A
#
# COMPACT_ATOMS: atom_id res chain seq x y z
N MET A 1 3.36 -8.69 21.75
CA MET A 1 1.96 -8.47 21.35
C MET A 1 1.60 -9.56 20.35
N HIS A 2 0.37 -10.06 20.39
CA HIS A 2 -0.12 -11.04 19.42
C HIS A 2 -1.57 -10.71 19.08
N ASN A 3 -1.89 -10.66 17.80
CA ASN A 3 -3.24 -10.42 17.28
C ASN A 3 -3.71 -11.61 16.42
N GLY A 4 -4.99 -11.61 16.06
CA GLY A 4 -5.58 -12.61 15.18
C GLY A 4 -7.02 -12.26 14.83
N ALA A 5 -7.47 -12.72 13.66
CA ALA A 5 -8.83 -12.49 13.17
C ALA A 5 -9.43 -13.78 12.60
N THR A 6 -10.71 -14.03 12.83
CA THR A 6 -11.47 -15.12 12.20
C THR A 6 -12.94 -14.73 12.13
N GLY A 7 -13.52 -14.69 10.92
CA GLY A 7 -14.96 -14.66 10.70
C GLY A 7 -15.76 -13.62 11.50
N GLY A 8 -15.38 -12.34 11.46
CA GLY A 8 -16.10 -11.29 12.20
C GLY A 8 -15.56 -11.03 13.60
N TYR A 9 -14.50 -11.72 14.04
CA TYR A 9 -13.90 -11.55 15.36
C TYR A 9 -12.44 -11.14 15.25
N CYS A 10 -12.03 -10.14 16.02
CA CYS A 10 -10.64 -9.72 16.19
C CYS A 10 -10.23 -9.84 17.66
N ALA A 11 -9.02 -10.33 17.90
CA ALA A 11 -8.43 -10.43 19.22
C ALA A 11 -7.03 -9.79 19.26
N MET A 12 -6.71 -9.15 20.38
CA MET A 12 -5.38 -8.63 20.66
C MET A 12 -4.99 -8.91 22.11
N SER A 13 -3.77 -9.41 22.30
CA SER A 13 -3.19 -9.64 23.61
C SER A 13 -1.85 -8.91 23.77
N ALA A 14 -1.69 -8.25 24.91
CA ALA A 14 -0.47 -7.55 25.29
C ALA A 14 -0.15 -7.85 26.76
N ILE A 15 1.13 -8.14 27.04
CA ILE A 15 1.64 -8.36 28.39
C ILE A 15 2.88 -7.48 28.54
N ASP A 16 2.89 -6.63 29.57
CA ASP A 16 4.07 -5.93 30.05
C ASP A 16 4.48 -6.55 31.39
N LYS A 17 5.62 -7.24 31.37
CA LYS A 17 6.18 -7.91 32.54
C LYS A 17 6.71 -6.91 33.57
N ALA A 18 7.19 -5.74 33.15
CA ALA A 18 7.77 -4.74 34.04
C ALA A 18 6.69 -4.09 34.91
N SER A 19 5.58 -3.67 34.29
CA SER A 19 4.41 -3.13 35.01
C SER A 19 3.47 -4.19 35.57
N LYS A 20 3.74 -5.49 35.35
CA LYS A 20 2.88 -6.63 35.72
C LYS A 20 1.44 -6.47 35.20
N ARG A 21 1.30 -5.96 33.98
CA ARG A 21 0.00 -5.68 33.36
C ARG A 21 -0.23 -6.59 32.14
N GLY A 22 -1.41 -7.19 32.08
CA GLY A 22 -1.90 -7.91 30.91
C GLY A 22 -3.19 -7.29 30.41
N VAL A 23 -3.33 -7.16 29.09
CA VAL A 23 -4.54 -6.70 28.42
C VAL A 23 -4.92 -7.71 27.34
N ILE A 24 -6.19 -8.10 27.34
CA ILE A 24 -6.81 -8.89 26.29
C ILE A 24 -8.02 -8.10 25.79
N VAL A 25 -8.08 -7.84 24.49
CA VAL A 25 -9.22 -7.22 23.82
C VAL A 25 -9.80 -8.25 22.86
N LEU A 26 -11.11 -8.48 22.97
CA LEU A 26 -11.88 -9.34 22.09
C LEU A 26 -13.02 -8.53 21.51
N THR A 27 -13.23 -8.62 20.20
CA THR A 27 -14.35 -7.94 19.54
C THR A 27 -15.05 -8.87 18.56
N ASN A 28 -16.31 -8.55 18.28
CA ASN A 28 -17.11 -9.10 17.19
C ASN A 28 -17.09 -8.15 15.97
N SER A 29 -15.94 -7.53 15.72
CA SER A 29 -15.69 -6.68 14.56
C SER A 29 -14.46 -7.16 13.81
N ASN A 30 -14.42 -6.93 12.50
CA ASN A 30 -13.23 -7.14 11.67
C ASN A 30 -12.25 -5.94 11.72
N GLU A 31 -12.62 -4.86 12.40
CA GLU A 31 -11.74 -3.69 12.56
C GLU A 31 -10.52 -4.04 13.42
N ASN A 32 -9.37 -3.39 13.16
CA ASN A 32 -8.18 -3.54 13.99
C ASN A 32 -8.43 -2.97 15.40
N VAL A 33 -8.13 -3.77 16.43
CA VAL A 33 -8.42 -3.46 17.85
C VAL A 33 -7.16 -3.11 18.64
N ASP A 34 -6.00 -3.07 17.99
CA ASP A 34 -4.69 -2.90 18.62
C ASP A 34 -4.62 -1.56 19.35
N ALA A 35 -5.19 -0.50 18.77
CA ALA A 35 -5.22 0.82 19.38
C ALA A 35 -5.91 0.82 20.76
N ILE A 36 -6.97 0.01 20.94
CA ILE A 36 -7.65 -0.15 22.22
C ILE A 36 -6.73 -0.85 23.21
N ALA A 37 -6.10 -1.95 22.80
CA ALA A 37 -5.17 -2.68 23.65
C ALA A 37 -3.97 -1.82 24.07
N ILE A 38 -3.40 -1.04 23.13
CA ILE A 38 -2.30 -0.12 23.38
C ILE A 38 -2.73 1.00 24.32
N LYS A 39 -3.91 1.60 24.13
CA LYS A 39 -4.45 2.62 25.06
C LYS A 39 -4.60 2.08 26.49
N LEU A 40 -5.07 0.84 26.62
CA LEU A 40 -5.20 0.19 27.92
C LEU A 40 -3.83 -0.11 28.53
N MET A 41 -2.79 -0.40 27.75
CA MET A 41 -1.43 -0.62 28.25
C MET A 41 -0.68 0.68 28.54
N ILE A 42 -0.84 1.69 27.69
CA ILE A 42 -0.16 2.97 27.69
C ILE A 42 -1.25 4.06 27.76
N PRO A 43 -1.66 4.51 28.96
CA PRO A 43 -2.75 5.46 29.11
C PRO A 43 -2.56 6.79 28.35
N SER A 44 -1.31 7.18 28.09
CA SER A 44 -0.97 8.37 27.29
C SER A 44 -1.11 8.18 25.78
N TYR A 45 -1.32 6.95 25.28
CA TYR A 45 -1.50 6.71 23.85
C TYR A 45 -2.74 7.46 23.33
N PRO A 46 -2.64 8.25 22.25
CA PRO A 46 -3.78 8.95 21.69
C PRO A 46 -4.63 7.98 20.86
N LEU A 47 -5.90 7.84 21.20
CA LEU A 47 -6.86 7.16 20.32
C LEU A 47 -7.27 8.13 19.21
N LYS A 48 -7.11 7.71 17.96
CA LYS A 48 -7.67 8.44 16.82
C LYS A 48 -9.16 8.16 16.74
N PRO A 49 -10.03 9.19 16.68
CA PRO A 49 -11.46 8.97 16.43
C PRO A 49 -11.65 8.22 15.13
N ILE A 50 -12.42 7.14 15.16
CA ILE A 50 -12.85 6.46 13.93
C ILE A 50 -13.95 7.31 13.31
N LYS A 51 -13.67 7.88 12.13
CA LYS A 51 -14.66 8.65 11.39
C LYS A 51 -15.61 7.67 10.66
N PRO A 52 -16.92 7.96 10.61
CA PRO A 52 -17.85 7.22 9.76
C PRO A 52 -17.39 7.12 8.31
N SER A 53 -17.59 5.95 7.69
CA SER A 53 -17.26 5.70 6.28
C SER A 53 -18.08 6.60 5.34
N ILE A 54 -17.40 7.37 4.47
CA ILE A 54 -18.07 8.11 3.39
C ILE A 54 -18.68 7.16 2.37
N ALA A 55 -18.06 6.00 2.13
CA ALA A 55 -18.53 5.00 1.18
C ALA A 55 -19.96 4.54 1.51
N LYS A 56 -20.28 4.32 2.80
CA LYS A 56 -21.63 3.95 3.24
C LYS A 56 -22.67 5.03 2.95
N VAL A 57 -22.30 6.31 3.03
CA VAL A 57 -23.19 7.43 2.70
C VAL A 57 -23.40 7.47 1.19
N LEU A 58 -22.31 7.39 0.42
CA LEU A 58 -22.38 7.37 -1.05
C LEU A 58 -23.17 6.18 -1.58
N ALA A 59 -23.04 4.98 -1.01
CA ALA A 59 -23.81 3.82 -1.42
C ALA A 59 -25.33 4.07 -1.33
N LYS A 60 -25.78 4.78 -0.29
CA LYS A 60 -27.19 5.18 -0.14
C LYS A 60 -27.57 6.26 -1.14
N GLU A 61 -26.74 7.29 -1.26
CA GLU A 61 -26.97 8.40 -2.20
C GLU A 61 -27.05 7.91 -3.65
N ILE A 62 -26.18 6.99 -4.07
CA ILE A 62 -26.23 6.37 -5.40
C ILE A 62 -27.55 5.64 -5.63
N LYS A 63 -28.05 4.89 -4.63
CA LYS A 63 -29.30 4.12 -4.73
C LYS A 63 -30.53 5.02 -4.82
N VAL A 64 -30.51 6.21 -4.21
CA VAL A 64 -31.65 7.14 -4.17
C VAL A 64 -31.59 8.16 -5.31
N ASN A 65 -30.41 8.71 -5.57
CA ASN A 65 -30.19 9.93 -6.35
C ASN A 65 -29.28 9.70 -7.57
N GLY A 66 -28.65 8.53 -7.69
CA GLY A 66 -27.76 8.18 -8.79
C GLY A 66 -26.32 8.65 -8.60
N ILE A 67 -25.41 8.08 -9.40
CA ILE A 67 -23.96 8.25 -9.27
C ILE A 67 -23.51 9.72 -9.41
N ILE A 68 -24.08 10.47 -10.34
CA ILE A 68 -23.70 11.87 -10.58
C ILE A 68 -23.95 12.74 -9.34
N LYS A 69 -25.12 12.60 -8.70
CA LYS A 69 -25.43 13.34 -7.48
C LYS A 69 -24.56 12.90 -6.31
N ALA A 70 -24.26 11.60 -6.21
CA ALA A 70 -23.35 11.08 -5.19
C ALA A 70 -21.92 11.63 -5.32
N ILE A 71 -21.38 11.74 -6.53
CA ILE A 71 -20.05 12.34 -6.76
C ILE A 71 -20.06 13.83 -6.38
N THR A 72 -21.11 14.58 -6.72
CA THR A 72 -21.26 15.97 -6.28
C THR A 72 -21.30 16.07 -4.76
N PHE A 73 -22.10 15.23 -4.10
CA PHE A 73 -22.16 15.16 -2.64
C PHE A 73 -20.79 14.84 -2.03
N TYR A 74 -20.05 13.87 -2.57
CA TYR A 74 -18.71 13.52 -2.10
C TYR A 74 -17.77 14.73 -2.10
N LYS A 75 -17.71 15.47 -3.22
CA LYS A 75 -16.83 16.64 -3.35
C LYS A 75 -17.20 17.74 -2.36
N GLU A 76 -18.50 17.97 -2.16
CA GLU A 76 -18.98 18.94 -1.16
C GLU A 76 -18.67 18.50 0.27
N ALA A 77 -18.94 17.24 0.61
CA ALA A 77 -18.66 16.67 1.93
C ALA A 77 -17.16 16.69 2.24
N LYS A 78 -16.30 16.38 1.27
CA LYS A 78 -14.85 16.46 1.46
C LYS A 78 -14.37 17.88 1.80
N THR A 79 -15.05 18.90 1.29
CA THR A 79 -14.71 20.30 1.56
C THR A 79 -15.34 20.82 2.86
N LYS A 80 -16.62 20.53 3.09
CA LYS A 80 -17.42 21.11 4.18
C LYS A 80 -17.43 20.26 5.46
N GLN A 81 -17.16 18.96 5.32
CA GLN A 81 -17.34 17.92 6.33
C GLN A 81 -16.13 16.98 6.41
N ALA A 82 -14.93 17.49 6.09
CA ALA A 82 -13.67 16.71 6.07
C ALA A 82 -13.38 15.98 7.41
N ASN A 83 -13.89 16.52 8.51
CA ASN A 83 -13.71 15.95 9.85
C ASN A 83 -14.81 14.97 10.25
N ASP A 84 -15.91 14.92 9.51
CA ASP A 84 -17.09 14.14 9.85
C ASP A 84 -17.04 12.73 9.26
N TYR A 85 -16.27 12.52 8.17
CA TYR A 85 -16.18 11.24 7.48
C TYR A 85 -14.74 10.81 7.21
N ASN A 86 -14.56 9.50 7.07
CA ASN A 86 -13.37 8.90 6.51
C ASN A 86 -13.37 9.10 5.00
N PHE A 87 -12.33 9.72 4.46
CA PHE A 87 -12.15 9.98 3.03
C PHE A 87 -10.93 9.26 2.45
N GLU A 88 -10.34 8.30 3.16
CA GLU A 88 -9.15 7.58 2.69
C GLU A 88 -9.42 6.77 1.39
N VAL A 89 -8.36 6.45 0.67
CA VAL A 89 -8.39 5.81 -0.66
C VAL A 89 -9.18 4.48 -0.68
N GLU A 90 -9.16 3.74 0.43
CA GLU A 90 -9.87 2.47 0.58
C GLU A 90 -11.40 2.62 0.57
N GLU A 91 -11.92 3.80 0.95
CA GLU A 91 -13.36 4.05 1.00
C GLU A 91 -13.98 3.97 -0.40
N LEU A 92 -13.43 4.75 -1.34
CA LEU A 92 -13.90 4.73 -2.73
C LEU A 92 -13.58 3.39 -3.39
N ASN A 93 -12.44 2.77 -3.07
CA ASN A 93 -12.09 1.46 -3.63
C ASN A 93 -13.10 0.38 -3.24
N THR A 94 -13.40 0.29 -1.94
CA THR A 94 -14.38 -0.66 -1.39
C THR A 94 -15.76 -0.43 -2.01
N LEU A 95 -16.17 0.83 -2.17
CA LEU A 95 -17.44 1.18 -2.78
C LEU A 95 -17.50 0.75 -4.26
N GLY A 96 -16.41 0.98 -5.01
CA GLY A 96 -16.29 0.56 -6.40
C GLY A 96 -16.49 -0.94 -6.54
N TYR A 97 -15.74 -1.75 -5.78
CA TYR A 97 -15.90 -3.22 -5.78
C TYR A 97 -17.27 -3.69 -5.28
N GLN A 98 -17.90 -2.97 -4.34
CA GLN A 98 -19.27 -3.28 -3.95
C GLN A 98 -20.23 -3.18 -5.15
N PHE A 99 -20.21 -2.07 -5.89
CA PHE A 99 -21.06 -1.91 -7.07
C PHE A 99 -20.65 -2.82 -8.22
N PHE A 100 -19.36 -3.14 -8.33
CA PHE A 100 -18.83 -4.10 -9.29
C PHE A 100 -19.43 -5.50 -9.05
N ALA A 101 -19.43 -5.98 -7.79
CA ALA A 101 -20.04 -7.24 -7.39
C ALA A 101 -21.58 -7.26 -7.50
N GLU A 102 -22.23 -6.08 -7.42
CA GLU A 102 -23.66 -5.91 -7.69
C GLU A 102 -24.01 -5.88 -9.20
N ASP A 103 -23.06 -6.19 -10.10
CA ASP A 103 -23.18 -6.11 -11.57
C ASP A 103 -23.53 -4.70 -12.11
N LYS A 104 -23.22 -3.66 -11.33
CA LYS A 104 -23.43 -2.24 -11.69
C LYS A 104 -22.11 -1.63 -12.16
N LYS A 105 -21.55 -2.21 -13.22
CA LYS A 105 -20.21 -1.87 -13.72
C LYS A 105 -20.04 -0.41 -14.11
N ASP A 106 -21.06 0.23 -14.69
CA ASP A 106 -21.03 1.66 -15.03
C ASP A 106 -20.83 2.54 -13.78
N ILE A 107 -21.49 2.19 -12.67
CA ILE A 107 -21.37 2.92 -11.41
C ILE A 107 -20.00 2.68 -10.80
N ALA A 108 -19.53 1.43 -10.79
CA ALA A 108 -18.21 1.08 -10.29
C ALA A 108 -17.10 1.83 -11.05
N LEU A 109 -17.20 1.89 -12.38
CA LEU A 109 -16.27 2.61 -13.24
C LEU A 109 -16.17 4.09 -12.86
N GLU A 110 -17.29 4.77 -12.65
CA GLU A 110 -17.30 6.17 -12.21
C GLU A 110 -16.73 6.37 -10.81
N ILE A 111 -16.94 5.42 -9.89
CA ILE A 111 -16.33 5.44 -8.56
C ILE A 111 -14.81 5.26 -8.64
N PHE A 112 -14.31 4.34 -9.46
CA PHE A 112 -12.88 4.14 -9.63
C PHE A 112 -12.21 5.33 -10.31
N LYS A 113 -12.87 5.97 -11.29
CA LYS A 113 -12.40 7.24 -11.88
C LYS A 113 -12.31 8.34 -10.83
N LEU A 114 -13.32 8.46 -9.95
CA LEU A 114 -13.26 9.40 -8.83
C LEU A 114 -12.08 9.07 -7.90
N ASN A 115 -11.85 7.80 -7.59
CA ASN A 115 -10.76 7.38 -6.71
C ASN A 115 -9.38 7.79 -7.27
N VAL A 116 -9.13 7.54 -8.56
CA VAL A 116 -7.90 7.98 -9.24
C VAL A 116 -7.76 9.50 -9.22
N ALA A 117 -8.85 10.25 -9.44
CA ALA A 117 -8.82 11.71 -9.42
C ALA A 117 -8.48 12.28 -8.03
N GLU A 118 -8.89 11.60 -6.96
CA GLU A 118 -8.66 12.02 -5.58
C GLU A 118 -7.30 11.57 -5.04
N PHE A 119 -6.75 10.48 -5.58
CA PHE A 119 -5.51 9.84 -5.14
C PHE A 119 -4.58 9.50 -6.32
N PRO A 120 -4.07 10.50 -7.06
CA PRO A 120 -3.27 10.28 -8.27
C PRO A 120 -1.90 9.62 -8.01
N GLU A 121 -1.45 9.59 -6.76
CA GLU A 121 -0.19 8.95 -6.36
C GLU A 121 -0.39 7.55 -5.75
N ALA A 122 -1.64 7.10 -5.58
CA ALA A 122 -1.94 5.77 -5.07
C ALA A 122 -2.01 4.76 -6.22
N SER A 123 -1.31 3.64 -6.10
CA SER A 123 -1.22 2.62 -7.15
C SER A 123 -2.51 1.80 -7.32
N ASN A 124 -3.16 1.44 -6.21
CA ASN A 124 -4.34 0.57 -6.17
C ASN A 124 -5.58 1.12 -6.93
N PRO A 125 -5.91 2.44 -6.87
CA PRO A 125 -6.98 3.00 -7.68
C PRO A 125 -6.81 2.80 -9.18
N TYR A 126 -5.57 2.90 -9.70
CA TYR A 126 -5.30 2.67 -11.12
C TYR A 126 -5.50 1.20 -11.52
N ASP A 127 -5.10 0.25 -10.67
CA ASP A 127 -5.37 -1.17 -10.89
C ASP A 127 -6.88 -1.44 -10.99
N SER A 128 -7.63 -0.98 -9.99
CA SER A 128 -9.07 -1.20 -9.92
C SER A 128 -9.83 -0.51 -11.07
N LEU A 129 -9.37 0.68 -11.48
CA LEU A 129 -9.90 1.36 -12.67
C LEU A 129 -9.57 0.59 -13.96
N ALA A 130 -8.37 0.01 -14.05
CA ALA A 130 -7.95 -0.78 -15.20
C ALA A 130 -8.80 -2.05 -15.37
N GLU A 131 -9.10 -2.73 -14.27
CA GLU A 131 -9.99 -3.89 -14.26
C GLU A 131 -11.39 -3.50 -14.76
N ALA A 132 -11.94 -2.41 -14.26
CA ALA A 132 -13.25 -1.92 -14.71
C ALA A 132 -13.27 -1.56 -16.21
N TYR A 133 -12.20 -0.92 -16.72
CA TYR A 133 -12.08 -0.66 -18.16
C TYR A 133 -11.99 -1.93 -18.98
N LEU A 134 -11.22 -2.93 -18.54
CA LEU A 134 -11.06 -4.19 -19.27
C LEU A 134 -12.39 -4.93 -19.38
N GLU A 135 -13.15 -4.94 -18.29
CA GLU A 135 -14.48 -5.55 -18.21
C GLU A 135 -15.54 -4.81 -19.02
N ASN A 136 -15.31 -3.51 -19.31
CA ASN A 136 -16.13 -2.73 -20.25
C ASN A 136 -15.65 -2.81 -21.71
N GLY A 137 -14.63 -3.64 -22.00
CA GLY A 137 -14.06 -3.76 -23.35
C GLY A 137 -13.11 -2.61 -23.75
N GLU A 138 -12.81 -1.70 -22.84
CA GLU A 138 -11.93 -0.54 -23.05
C GLU A 138 -10.45 -0.92 -22.83
N GLN A 139 -9.96 -1.89 -23.60
CA GLN A 139 -8.65 -2.52 -23.38
C GLN A 139 -7.47 -1.52 -23.39
N GLU A 140 -7.48 -0.53 -24.27
CA GLU A 140 -6.40 0.47 -24.34
C GLU A 140 -6.30 1.30 -23.06
N LEU A 141 -7.45 1.68 -22.49
CA LEU A 141 -7.53 2.42 -21.24
C LEU A 141 -7.14 1.53 -20.06
N ALA A 142 -7.53 0.25 -20.07
CA ALA A 142 -7.06 -0.72 -19.09
C ALA A 142 -5.52 -0.82 -19.08
N ILE A 143 -4.89 -0.99 -20.26
CA ILE A 143 -3.43 -1.07 -20.39
C ILE A 143 -2.75 0.19 -19.86
N GLN A 144 -3.29 1.38 -20.15
CA GLN A 144 -2.74 2.64 -19.65
C GLN A 144 -2.77 2.70 -18.11
N ASN A 145 -3.88 2.31 -17.50
CA ASN A 145 -4.05 2.34 -16.05
C ASN A 145 -3.23 1.26 -15.34
N TYR A 146 -3.16 0.03 -15.86
CA TYR A 146 -2.26 -1.00 -15.32
C TYR A 146 -0.78 -0.58 -15.38
N LYS A 147 -0.36 0.05 -16.48
CA LYS A 147 1.00 0.61 -16.59
C LYS A 147 1.25 1.68 -15.54
N LYS A 148 0.29 2.57 -15.31
CA LYS A 148 0.42 3.60 -14.28
C LYS A 148 0.45 3.01 -12.87
N SER A 149 -0.36 2.00 -12.59
CA SER A 149 -0.31 1.26 -11.32
C SER A 149 1.08 0.64 -11.10
N LEU A 150 1.68 0.03 -12.12
CA LEU A 150 3.04 -0.52 -12.04
C LEU A 150 4.14 0.53 -11.92
N GLU A 151 3.96 1.69 -12.52
CA GLU A 151 4.89 2.82 -12.36
C GLU A 151 4.92 3.29 -10.91
N LEU A 152 3.75 3.41 -10.28
CA LEU A 152 3.60 3.83 -8.88
C LEU A 152 3.99 2.72 -7.90
N ASN A 153 3.64 1.48 -8.21
CA ASN A 153 3.95 0.29 -7.42
C ASN A 153 4.43 -0.87 -8.32
N PRO A 154 5.76 -1.01 -8.52
CA PRO A 154 6.32 -2.10 -9.31
C PRO A 154 6.00 -3.51 -8.78
N ALA A 155 5.56 -3.62 -7.52
CA ALA A 155 5.19 -4.87 -6.85
C ALA A 155 3.76 -5.35 -7.15
N ASN A 156 2.98 -4.59 -7.94
CA ASN A 156 1.63 -4.99 -8.29
C ASN A 156 1.65 -6.18 -9.28
N ASP A 157 1.71 -7.39 -8.73
CA ASP A 157 1.73 -8.63 -9.51
C ASP A 157 0.47 -8.80 -10.37
N ASN A 158 -0.70 -8.37 -9.89
CA ASN A 158 -1.94 -8.39 -10.67
C ASN A 158 -1.79 -7.60 -11.98
N ALA A 159 -1.32 -6.35 -11.89
CA ALA A 159 -1.10 -5.52 -13.06
C ALA A 159 -0.06 -6.12 -14.02
N ARG A 160 0.99 -6.79 -13.51
CA ARG A 160 1.97 -7.48 -14.37
C ARG A 160 1.33 -8.64 -15.11
N ASP A 161 0.55 -9.46 -14.42
CA ASP A 161 -0.06 -10.66 -14.97
C ASP A 161 -1.12 -10.32 -16.02
N VAL A 162 -1.97 -9.33 -15.75
CA VAL A 162 -2.95 -8.84 -16.73
C VAL A 162 -2.28 -8.22 -17.94
N LEU A 163 -1.27 -7.37 -17.77
CA LEU A 163 -0.55 -6.82 -18.93
C LEU A 163 0.15 -7.91 -19.76
N LYS A 164 0.71 -8.95 -19.12
CA LYS A 164 1.27 -10.12 -19.81
C LYS A 164 0.18 -10.90 -20.56
N SER A 165 -0.99 -11.13 -19.97
CA SER A 165 -2.10 -11.81 -20.66
C SER A 165 -2.61 -11.02 -21.86
N LEU A 166 -2.58 -9.69 -21.77
CA LEU A 166 -2.87 -8.75 -22.86
C LEU A 166 -1.72 -8.62 -23.88
N LYS A 167 -0.67 -9.44 -23.77
CA LYS A 167 0.51 -9.44 -24.66
C LYS A 167 1.26 -8.11 -24.69
N VAL A 168 1.13 -7.30 -23.63
CA VAL A 168 1.90 -6.08 -23.47
C VAL A 168 3.28 -6.47 -22.97
N ASN A 169 4.32 -6.10 -23.72
CA ASN A 169 5.69 -6.30 -23.27
C ASN A 169 5.99 -5.37 -22.08
N ILE A 170 6.19 -5.96 -20.90
CA ILE A 170 6.67 -5.26 -19.71
C ILE A 170 8.18 -5.42 -19.69
N LYS A 171 8.90 -4.29 -19.69
CA LYS A 171 10.36 -4.30 -19.59
C LYS A 171 10.78 -4.98 -18.28
N GLU A 172 11.33 -6.18 -18.37
CA GLU A 172 11.98 -6.83 -17.24
C GLU A 172 13.40 -6.27 -17.12
N VAL A 173 13.70 -5.66 -15.98
CA VAL A 173 15.03 -5.10 -15.73
C VAL A 173 15.92 -6.22 -15.22
N THR A 174 16.90 -6.60 -16.02
CA THR A 174 17.95 -7.54 -15.60
C THR A 174 19.16 -6.75 -15.14
N VAL A 175 19.61 -7.00 -13.92
CA VAL A 175 20.79 -6.35 -13.33
C VAL A 175 21.94 -7.36 -13.28
N SER A 176 23.13 -6.97 -13.72
CA SER A 176 24.28 -7.89 -13.77
C SER A 176 24.71 -8.30 -12.36
N LYS A 177 25.32 -9.48 -12.24
CA LYS A 177 25.78 -10.01 -10.95
C LYS A 177 26.75 -9.05 -10.25
N GLU A 178 27.66 -8.44 -11.00
CA GLU A 178 28.64 -7.46 -10.51
C GLU A 178 27.96 -6.21 -9.95
N MET A 179 26.90 -5.75 -10.61
CA MET A 179 26.11 -4.61 -10.14
C MET A 179 25.33 -4.97 -8.87
N LEU A 180 24.72 -6.15 -8.80
CA LEU A 180 24.07 -6.63 -7.58
C LEU A 180 25.06 -6.74 -6.42
N GLU A 181 26.25 -7.27 -6.65
CA GLU A 181 27.33 -7.33 -5.65
C GLU A 181 27.71 -5.93 -5.15
N SER A 182 27.73 -4.92 -6.02
CA SER A 182 28.04 -3.53 -5.65
C SER A 182 27.05 -2.91 -4.65
N TYR A 183 25.80 -3.39 -4.63
CA TYR A 183 24.72 -2.96 -3.73
C TYR A 183 24.73 -3.68 -2.38
N THR A 184 25.51 -4.75 -2.22
CA THR A 184 25.61 -5.43 -0.92
C THR A 184 26.28 -4.55 0.12
N GLY A 185 25.86 -4.68 1.37
CA GLY A 185 26.36 -3.86 2.48
C GLY A 185 25.31 -3.60 3.55
N LYS A 186 25.68 -2.82 4.54
CA LYS A 186 24.78 -2.40 5.61
C LYS A 186 24.55 -0.90 5.54
N TYR A 187 23.29 -0.51 5.61
CA TYR A 187 22.83 0.88 5.45
C TYR A 187 22.16 1.31 6.75
N GLN A 188 22.70 2.34 7.40
CA GLN A 188 22.17 2.89 8.64
C GLN A 188 21.19 4.02 8.32
N LEU A 189 19.90 3.81 8.60
CA LEU A 189 18.82 4.78 8.31
C LEU A 189 18.44 5.61 9.55
N ALA A 190 18.56 5.03 10.76
CA ALA A 190 18.43 5.73 12.04
C ALA A 190 19.29 5.00 13.11
N PRO A 191 19.60 5.56 14.29
CA PRO A 191 20.57 4.97 15.23
C PRO A 191 20.35 3.48 15.59
N THR A 192 19.12 3.02 15.67
CA THR A 192 18.76 1.63 15.98
C THR A 192 18.15 0.87 14.79
N PHE A 193 18.12 1.50 13.61
CA PHE A 193 17.48 0.97 12.41
C PHE A 193 18.47 0.95 11.24
N ALA A 194 18.80 -0.26 10.80
CA ALA A 194 19.64 -0.51 9.65
C ALA A 194 19.00 -1.54 8.73
N ILE A 195 19.41 -1.50 7.48
CA ILE A 195 19.06 -2.49 6.46
C ILE A 195 20.35 -3.15 5.98
N THR A 196 20.37 -4.47 5.97
CA THR A 196 21.45 -5.26 5.39
C THR A 196 20.99 -5.78 4.03
N ILE A 197 21.79 -5.52 3.01
CA ILE A 197 21.61 -6.02 1.64
C ILE A 197 22.64 -7.11 1.37
N THR A 198 22.16 -8.26 0.91
CA THR A 198 22.99 -9.41 0.57
C THR A 198 22.59 -9.94 -0.81
N THR A 199 23.49 -10.69 -1.45
CA THR A 199 23.19 -11.37 -2.72
C THR A 199 23.25 -12.88 -2.55
N LYS A 200 22.35 -13.60 -3.23
CA LYS A 200 22.39 -15.06 -3.35
C LYS A 200 21.81 -15.47 -4.69
N ASP A 201 22.52 -16.33 -5.43
CA ASP A 201 22.09 -16.89 -6.72
C ASP A 201 21.64 -15.82 -7.75
N GLY A 202 22.33 -14.67 -7.79
CA GLY A 202 22.03 -13.58 -8.71
C GLY A 202 20.79 -12.75 -8.33
N ARG A 203 20.40 -12.76 -7.05
CA ARG A 203 19.25 -12.01 -6.51
C ARG A 203 19.67 -11.25 -5.27
N LEU A 204 19.01 -10.11 -5.02
CA LEU A 204 19.23 -9.35 -3.79
C LEU A 204 18.21 -9.70 -2.72
N PHE A 205 18.68 -9.62 -1.48
CA PHE A 205 17.89 -9.84 -0.30
C PHE A 205 18.11 -8.71 0.69
N LEU A 206 17.01 -8.23 1.24
CA LEU A 206 16.94 -7.14 2.21
C LEU A 206 16.54 -7.70 3.58
N GLN A 207 17.28 -7.30 4.62
CA GLN A 207 16.93 -7.58 6.01
C GLN A 207 16.97 -6.28 6.83
N ALA A 208 15.80 -5.86 7.33
CA ALA A 208 15.71 -4.77 8.29
C ALA A 208 15.96 -5.27 9.73
N THR A 209 16.41 -4.40 10.64
CA THR A 209 16.65 -4.74 12.05
C THR A 209 15.44 -5.46 12.67
N ALA A 210 15.68 -6.63 13.28
CA ALA A 210 14.67 -7.45 13.95
C ALA A 210 13.53 -7.96 13.04
N GLN A 211 13.72 -7.96 11.72
CA GLN A 211 12.78 -8.53 10.75
C GLN A 211 13.38 -9.73 10.01
N PRO A 212 12.55 -10.62 9.46
CA PRO A 212 13.00 -11.61 8.50
C PRO A 212 13.65 -10.97 7.27
N GLN A 213 14.44 -11.77 6.57
CA GLN A 213 15.03 -11.40 5.30
C GLN A 213 14.06 -11.70 4.15
N PHE A 214 13.98 -10.80 3.17
CA PHE A 214 13.12 -10.96 2.00
C PHE A 214 13.89 -10.70 0.70
N GLU A 215 13.52 -11.37 -0.38
CA GLU A 215 14.02 -11.06 -1.73
C GLU A 215 13.51 -9.69 -2.18
N ILE A 216 14.36 -8.92 -2.85
CA ILE A 216 14.00 -7.65 -3.50
C ILE A 216 14.19 -7.77 -5.01
N PHE A 217 13.25 -7.23 -5.76
CA PHE A 217 13.15 -7.41 -7.21
C PHE A 217 13.49 -6.11 -7.92
N PRO A 218 14.23 -6.15 -9.04
CA PRO A 218 14.58 -4.94 -9.77
C PRO A 218 13.36 -4.33 -10.46
N SER A 219 13.15 -3.03 -10.26
CA SER A 219 12.27 -2.21 -11.10
C SER A 219 13.06 -1.26 -12.01
N ASP A 220 14.30 -0.95 -11.65
CA ASP A 220 15.30 -0.27 -12.48
C ASP A 220 16.71 -0.73 -12.08
N TYR A 221 17.76 -0.21 -12.72
CA TYR A 221 19.14 -0.63 -12.47
C TYR A 221 19.56 -0.42 -11.02
N ASN A 222 19.16 0.69 -10.40
CA ASN A 222 19.47 1.03 -9.02
C ASN A 222 18.26 0.98 -8.08
N THR A 223 17.08 0.58 -8.56
CA THR A 223 15.83 0.63 -7.80
C THR A 223 15.21 -0.76 -7.71
N PHE A 224 14.87 -1.16 -6.49
CA PHE A 224 14.35 -2.49 -6.17
C PHE A 224 13.11 -2.37 -5.29
N PHE A 225 12.18 -3.31 -5.40
CA PHE A 225 10.93 -3.34 -4.63
C PHE A 225 10.76 -4.65 -3.87
N LEU A 226 9.93 -4.62 -2.82
CA LEU A 226 9.47 -5.80 -2.09
C LEU A 226 8.10 -6.23 -2.58
N LYS A 227 7.85 -7.53 -2.63
CA LYS A 227 6.51 -8.10 -2.88
C LYS A 227 5.67 -8.30 -1.61
N VAL A 228 6.34 -8.41 -0.46
CA VAL A 228 5.69 -8.68 0.83
C VAL A 228 5.12 -7.43 1.51
N VAL A 229 5.54 -6.25 1.06
CA VAL A 229 5.07 -4.94 1.53
C VAL A 229 5.28 -3.92 0.42
N GLU A 230 4.41 -2.92 0.32
CA GLU A 230 4.56 -1.79 -0.60
C GLU A 230 5.73 -0.89 -0.15
N ALA A 231 6.93 -1.30 -0.53
CA ALA A 231 8.17 -0.60 -0.26
C ALA A 231 9.16 -0.78 -1.41
N ARG A 232 9.98 0.25 -1.61
CA ARG A 232 11.10 0.22 -2.55
C ARG A 232 12.36 0.80 -1.94
N VAL A 233 13.50 0.38 -2.45
CA VAL A 233 14.81 0.93 -2.13
C VAL A 233 15.48 1.44 -3.40
N GLU A 234 16.19 2.55 -3.26
CA GLU A 234 17.01 3.14 -4.32
C GLU A 234 18.45 3.25 -3.84
N PHE A 235 19.39 2.71 -4.61
CA PHE A 235 20.81 2.80 -4.32
C PHE A 235 21.43 4.05 -4.94
N ASN A 236 22.14 4.82 -4.11
CA ASN A 236 22.75 6.09 -4.51
C ASN A 236 24.27 5.96 -4.58
N THR A 237 24.87 6.56 -5.60
CA THR A 237 26.31 6.61 -5.80
C THR A 237 26.87 8.00 -5.51
N ASN A 238 28.07 8.06 -4.96
CA ASN A 238 28.82 9.30 -4.83
C ASN A 238 29.40 9.78 -6.18
N SER A 239 30.10 10.92 -6.17
CA SER A 239 30.76 11.50 -7.35
C SER A 239 31.84 10.63 -8.00
N LYS A 240 32.26 9.54 -7.35
CA LYS A 240 33.20 8.54 -7.89
C LYS A 240 32.49 7.28 -8.43
N GLY A 241 31.16 7.29 -8.50
CA GLY A 241 30.35 6.16 -8.96
C GLY A 241 30.27 5.00 -7.97
N LYS A 242 30.73 5.16 -6.71
CA LYS A 242 30.63 4.11 -5.69
C LYS A 242 29.34 4.27 -4.90
N VAL A 243 28.60 3.17 -4.71
CA VAL A 243 27.42 3.12 -3.84
C VAL A 243 27.81 3.47 -2.41
N ASP A 244 27.24 4.56 -1.88
CA ASP A 244 27.57 5.09 -0.55
C ASP A 244 26.34 5.27 0.35
N SER A 245 25.15 5.11 -0.21
CA SER A 245 23.89 5.25 0.50
C SER A 245 22.74 4.54 -0.22
N MET A 246 21.64 4.37 0.49
CA MET A 246 20.39 3.80 0.00
C MET A 246 19.24 4.60 0.59
N THR A 247 18.18 4.80 -0.18
CA THR A 247 16.95 5.45 0.27
C THR A 247 15.84 4.41 0.35
N LEU A 248 15.20 4.26 1.50
CA LEU A 248 13.98 3.46 1.66
C LEU A 248 12.76 4.35 1.44
N PHE A 249 11.83 3.87 0.61
CA PHE A 249 10.51 4.44 0.42
C PHE A 249 9.49 3.42 0.92
N GLN A 250 8.76 3.76 1.98
CA GLN A 250 7.77 2.86 2.59
C GLN A 250 6.69 3.69 3.30
N ASN A 251 5.41 3.36 3.10
CA ASN A 251 4.28 4.03 3.76
C ASN A 251 4.32 5.57 3.63
N GLY A 252 4.70 6.08 2.44
CA GLY A 252 4.86 7.51 2.18
C GLY A 252 6.09 8.18 2.84
N GLN A 253 6.89 7.45 3.61
CA GLN A 253 8.13 7.96 4.18
C GLN A 253 9.30 7.77 3.22
N VAL A 254 10.23 8.73 3.24
CA VAL A 254 11.51 8.69 2.51
C VAL A 254 12.64 8.72 3.53
N LEU A 255 13.33 7.60 3.69
CA LEU A 255 14.34 7.38 4.73
C LEU A 255 15.71 7.14 4.09
N PRO A 256 16.57 8.17 4.00
CA PRO A 256 17.93 7.98 3.51
C PRO A 256 18.79 7.26 4.56
N GLY A 257 19.66 6.37 4.11
CA GLY A 257 20.59 5.62 4.94
C GLY A 257 22.00 5.61 4.36
N LYS A 258 23.00 5.86 5.22
CA LYS A 258 24.42 5.82 4.83
C LYS A 258 24.93 4.40 4.88
N ARG A 259 25.73 4.01 3.90
CA ARG A 259 26.44 2.73 3.92
C ARG A 259 27.52 2.77 5.00
N VAL A 260 27.49 1.81 5.91
CA VAL A 260 28.42 1.68 7.05
C VAL A 260 29.31 0.44 6.95
N GLU A 261 28.88 -0.56 6.16
CA GLU A 261 29.63 -1.80 5.85
C GLU A 261 29.45 -2.16 4.36
#